data_AF-A0A3S1H8X6-F1
#
_entry.id   AF-A0A3S1H8X6-F1
#
_cell.length_a   1.000
_cell.length_b   1.000
_cell.length_c   1.000
_cell.angle_alpha   90.00
_cell.angle_beta   90.00
_cell.angle_gamma   90.00
#
_symmetry.space_group_name_H-M   'P 1'
#
loop_
_entity.id
_entity.type
_entity.pdbx_description
1 polymer ?
#
loop_
_entity_poly.entity_id
_entity_poly.type
_entity_poly.pdbx_seq_one_letter_code
_entity_poly.pdbx_strand_id
1 'polypeptide(L)'
;MTQSGTIRAGMGGWTFEPWDTSFYPDKLSKAKQLHYATRQVPSIEVNGTYYSSFKEPTFVKWANEAPDGFVYSLKGNRFVTNRRVLGEAGESMTRFLGSGVAALGDKLGPILWQFAPTKKFDPDDFEAFLKLLPEKHDGVALRHAVE
;
A
#
# COMPACT_ATOMS: atom_id res chain seq x y z
N MET A 1 -5.05 30.09 -10.43
CA MET A 1 -5.33 29.60 -9.07
C MET A 1 -4.63 28.28 -8.91
N THR A 2 -3.71 28.14 -7.95
CA THR A 2 -3.10 26.86 -7.62
C THR A 2 -4.18 25.92 -7.11
N GLN A 3 -4.34 24.74 -7.70
CA GLN A 3 -5.21 23.72 -7.12
C GLN A 3 -4.60 23.28 -5.79
N SER A 4 -5.37 23.44 -4.71
CA SER A 4 -5.06 22.80 -3.43
C SER A 4 -5.31 21.30 -3.54
N GLY A 5 -4.29 20.48 -3.21
CA GLY A 5 -4.43 19.03 -3.19
C GLY A 5 -5.28 18.54 -2.01
N THR A 6 -5.80 17.30 -2.12
CA THR A 6 -6.55 16.65 -1.04
C THR A 6 -5.59 16.03 -0.03
N ILE A 7 -5.70 16.41 1.24
CA ILE A 7 -4.97 15.78 2.35
C ILE A 7 -5.83 14.68 2.96
N ARG A 8 -5.27 13.49 3.14
CA ARG A 8 -5.91 12.36 3.84
C ARG A 8 -5.04 11.97 5.04
N ALA A 9 -5.56 12.16 6.25
CA ALA A 9 -4.92 11.69 7.48
C ALA A 9 -5.50 10.32 7.84
N GLY A 10 -4.64 9.33 8.05
CA GLY A 10 -5.04 7.93 8.21
C GLY A 10 -4.24 7.21 9.30
N MET A 11 -4.27 5.88 9.24
CA MET A 11 -3.53 5.01 10.18
C MET A 11 -2.75 3.91 9.45
N GLY A 12 -1.72 3.38 10.11
CA GLY A 12 -0.94 2.24 9.61
C GLY A 12 -1.48 0.92 10.14
N GLY A 13 -2.25 0.20 9.33
CA GLY A 13 -2.89 -1.07 9.70
C GLY A 13 -4.17 -0.89 10.52
N TRP A 14 -4.84 -2.01 10.81
CA TRP A 14 -6.09 -2.05 11.57
C TRP A 14 -6.15 -3.19 12.60
N THR A 15 -5.29 -4.19 12.52
CA THR A 15 -5.36 -5.35 13.43
C THR A 15 -4.34 -5.20 14.56
N PHE A 16 -4.75 -4.54 15.65
CA PHE A 16 -3.93 -4.37 16.86
C PHE A 16 -4.74 -4.71 18.10
N GLU A 17 -4.27 -5.64 18.93
CA GLU A 17 -4.97 -6.07 20.16
C GLU A 17 -5.28 -4.91 21.12
N PRO A 18 -4.37 -3.94 21.37
CA PRO A 18 -4.69 -2.79 22.23
C PRO A 18 -5.85 -1.92 21.72
N TRP A 19 -6.21 -2.02 20.43
CA TRP A 19 -7.30 -1.24 19.84
C TRP A 19 -8.68 -1.85 20.08
N ASP A 20 -8.74 -3.12 20.51
CA ASP A 20 -10.01 -3.81 20.78
C ASP A 20 -10.83 -3.14 21.88
N THR A 21 -10.17 -2.40 22.78
CA THR A 21 -10.81 -1.69 23.89
C THR A 21 -10.68 -0.16 23.83
N SER A 22 -9.85 0.37 22.92
CA SER A 22 -9.56 1.82 22.84
C SER A 22 -10.08 2.50 21.59
N PHE A 23 -10.25 1.77 20.48
CA PHE A 23 -10.68 2.32 19.19
C PHE A 23 -11.93 1.60 18.66
N TYR A 24 -12.02 0.29 18.87
CA TYR A 24 -13.14 -0.52 18.42
C TYR A 24 -14.30 -0.51 19.43
N PRO A 25 -15.55 -0.65 18.96
CA PRO A 25 -16.69 -0.90 19.83
C PRO A 25 -16.52 -2.20 20.61
N ASP A 26 -17.11 -2.25 21.81
CA ASP A 26 -17.05 -3.43 22.67
C ASP A 26 -17.53 -4.69 21.91
N LYS A 27 -16.77 -5.78 22.05
CA LYS A 27 -17.02 -7.08 21.41
C LYS A 27 -17.06 -7.07 19.88
N LEU A 28 -16.50 -6.05 19.21
CA LEU A 28 -16.37 -6.07 17.75
C LEU A 28 -15.44 -7.22 17.33
N SER A 29 -15.95 -8.13 16.47
CA SER A 29 -15.13 -9.23 15.97
C SER A 29 -14.01 -8.73 15.04
N LYS A 30 -12.86 -9.41 15.06
CA LYS A 30 -11.70 -9.11 14.19
C LYS A 30 -12.07 -9.01 12.71
N ALA A 31 -13.00 -9.85 12.26
CA ALA A 31 -13.49 -9.86 10.88
C ALA A 31 -14.19 -8.54 10.47
N LYS A 32 -14.75 -7.79 11.42
CA LYS A 32 -15.43 -6.51 11.20
C LYS A 32 -14.54 -5.29 11.46
N GLN A 33 -13.29 -5.48 11.88
CA GLN A 33 -12.41 -4.34 12.22
C GLN A 33 -12.06 -3.49 11.00
N LEU A 34 -11.80 -4.12 9.85
CA LEU A 34 -11.58 -3.37 8.61
C LEU A 34 -12.83 -2.58 8.20
N HIS A 35 -14.01 -3.19 8.35
CA HIS A 35 -15.27 -2.50 8.11
C HIS A 35 -15.33 -1.21 8.94
N TYR A 36 -15.17 -1.34 10.25
CA TYR A 36 -15.25 -0.21 11.15
C TYR A 36 -14.16 0.84 10.86
N ALA A 37 -12.90 0.44 10.76
CA ALA A 37 -11.76 1.33 10.61
C ALA A 37 -11.85 2.21 9.35
N THR A 38 -12.27 1.63 8.23
CA THR A 38 -12.42 2.36 6.94
C THR A 38 -13.51 3.43 6.96
N ARG A 39 -14.39 3.45 7.98
CA ARG A 39 -15.38 4.53 8.19
C ARG A 39 -14.92 5.58 9.19
N GLN A 40 -13.82 5.35 9.92
CA GLN A 40 -13.28 6.32 10.87
C GLN A 40 -12.20 7.21 10.26
N VAL A 41 -11.50 6.72 9.23
CA VAL A 41 -10.43 7.46 8.55
C VAL A 41 -10.57 7.35 7.03
N PRO A 42 -10.12 8.37 6.28
CA PRO A 42 -10.17 8.37 4.80
C PRO A 42 -9.08 7.52 4.14
N SER A 43 -8.09 7.02 4.90
CA SER A 43 -6.99 6.22 4.37
C SER A 43 -6.39 5.28 5.40
N ILE A 44 -5.93 4.11 4.96
CA ILE A 44 -5.16 3.17 5.78
C ILE A 44 -3.95 2.67 4.99
N GLU A 45 -2.77 2.64 5.62
CA GLU A 45 -1.60 1.97 5.08
C GLU A 45 -1.63 0.47 5.41
N VAL A 46 -1.48 -0.35 4.38
CA VAL A 46 -1.32 -1.80 4.50
C VAL A 46 0.17 -2.13 4.57
N ASN A 47 0.66 -2.44 5.77
CA ASN A 47 2.04 -2.88 5.98
C ASN A 47 2.25 -4.38 5.69
N GLY A 48 1.20 -5.19 5.72
CA GLY A 48 1.31 -6.65 5.52
C GLY A 48 1.93 -7.04 4.17
N THR A 49 1.72 -6.22 3.14
CA THR A 49 2.25 -6.43 1.77
C THR A 49 3.78 -6.35 1.70
N TYR A 50 4.41 -5.67 2.66
CA TYR A 50 5.87 -5.64 2.79
C TYR A 50 6.44 -7.03 3.08
N TYR A 51 5.76 -7.81 3.94
CA TYR A 51 6.25 -9.11 4.40
C TYR A 51 5.72 -10.29 3.59
N SER A 52 4.53 -10.18 2.99
CA SER A 52 3.88 -11.30 2.31
C SER A 52 3.13 -10.83 1.07
N SER A 53 3.14 -11.69 0.05
CA SER A 53 2.25 -11.52 -1.10
C SER A 53 0.85 -12.00 -0.71
N PHE A 54 -0.15 -11.14 -0.93
CA PHE A 54 -1.54 -11.56 -0.90
C PHE A 54 -1.97 -12.02 -2.30
N LYS A 55 -3.14 -12.64 -2.39
CA LYS A 55 -3.76 -12.99 -3.66
C LYS A 55 -4.88 -12.00 -3.96
N GLU A 56 -5.21 -11.85 -5.23
CA GLU A 56 -6.29 -10.99 -5.74
C GLU A 56 -7.59 -11.02 -4.90
N PRO A 57 -8.12 -12.18 -4.44
CA PRO A 57 -9.36 -12.21 -3.65
C PRO A 57 -9.28 -11.39 -2.34
N THR A 58 -8.09 -11.26 -1.75
CA THR A 58 -7.87 -10.42 -0.57
C THR A 58 -8.04 -8.95 -0.91
N PHE A 59 -7.47 -8.49 -2.02
CA PHE A 59 -7.57 -7.11 -2.48
C PHE A 59 -9.01 -6.78 -2.90
N VAL A 60 -9.71 -7.70 -3.59
CA VAL A 60 -11.15 -7.57 -3.90
C VAL A 60 -11.97 -7.41 -2.62
N LYS A 61 -11.70 -8.24 -1.60
CA LYS A 61 -12.39 -8.12 -0.31
C LYS A 61 -12.16 -6.74 0.32
N TRP A 62 -10.92 -6.24 0.32
CA TRP A 62 -10.61 -4.91 0.86
C TRP A 62 -11.29 -3.79 0.06
N ALA A 63 -11.31 -3.88 -1.27
CA ALA A 63 -11.97 -2.93 -2.16
C ALA A 63 -13.48 -2.83 -1.87
N ASN A 64 -14.13 -3.97 -1.63
CA ASN A 64 -15.55 -4.07 -1.30
C ASN A 64 -15.87 -3.64 0.14
N GLU A 65 -14.91 -3.81 1.06
CA GLU A 65 -15.10 -3.46 2.47
C GLU A 65 -15.09 -1.95 2.68
N ALA A 66 -14.19 -1.22 2.02
CA ALA A 66 -14.04 0.22 2.19
C ALA A 66 -15.18 1.02 1.51
N PRO A 67 -15.59 2.16 2.08
CA PRO A 67 -16.58 3.05 1.46
C PRO A 67 -15.98 3.81 0.26
N ASP A 68 -16.84 4.45 -0.54
CA ASP A 68 -16.39 5.29 -1.65
C ASP A 68 -15.57 6.50 -1.17
N GLY A 69 -14.58 6.89 -1.96
CA GLY A 69 -13.63 7.97 -1.62
C GLY A 69 -12.50 7.58 -0.66
N PHE A 70 -12.58 6.40 -0.03
CA PHE A 70 -11.50 5.82 0.77
C PHE A 70 -10.35 5.32 -0.11
N VAL A 71 -9.11 5.42 0.35
CA VAL A 71 -7.94 4.86 -0.34
C VAL A 71 -7.03 4.06 0.59
N TYR A 72 -6.42 3.01 0.08
CA TYR A 72 -5.34 2.29 0.75
C TYR A 72 -4.00 2.78 0.23
N SER A 73 -3.03 3.04 1.10
CA SER A 73 -1.63 3.00 0.70
C SER A 73 -1.09 1.58 0.91
N LEU A 74 -0.31 1.06 -0.04
CA LEU A 74 0.30 -0.26 0.09
C LEU A 74 1.79 -0.10 0.29
N LYS A 75 2.36 -0.75 1.30
CA LYS A 75 3.80 -0.84 1.41
C LYS A 75 4.31 -1.84 0.37
N GLY A 76 5.24 -1.40 -0.47
CA GLY A 76 5.88 -2.23 -1.48
C GLY A 76 6.55 -3.46 -0.85
N ASN A 77 6.55 -4.57 -1.58
CA ASN A 77 7.12 -5.80 -1.03
C ASN A 77 8.63 -5.65 -0.77
N ARG A 78 9.12 -6.17 0.37
CA ARG A 78 10.53 -6.08 0.76
C ARG A 78 11.51 -6.63 -0.28
N PHE A 79 11.09 -7.60 -1.11
CA PHE A 79 11.94 -8.15 -2.17
C PHE A 79 12.21 -7.16 -3.30
N VAL A 80 11.44 -6.08 -3.38
CA VAL A 80 11.65 -4.98 -4.32
C VAL A 80 12.67 -4.00 -3.74
N THR A 81 12.50 -3.56 -2.49
CA THR A 81 13.30 -2.47 -1.90
C THR A 81 14.59 -2.93 -1.21
N ASN A 82 14.70 -4.20 -0.80
CA ASN A 82 15.91 -4.73 -0.15
C ASN A 82 16.93 -5.34 -1.13
N ARG A 83 16.84 -5.01 -2.42
CA ARG A 83 17.81 -5.48 -3.42
C ARG A 83 19.16 -4.81 -3.21
N ARG A 84 20.23 -5.58 -3.41
CA ARG A 84 21.60 -5.06 -3.38
C ARG A 84 21.79 -3.99 -4.46
N VAL A 85 21.32 -4.29 -5.67
CA VAL A 85 21.23 -3.38 -6.82
C VAL A 85 19.74 -3.15 -7.08
N LEU A 86 19.25 -1.93 -6.90
CA LEU A 86 17.83 -1.60 -7.03
C LEU A 86 17.35 -1.71 -8.48
N GLY A 87 18.20 -1.42 -9.45
CA GLY A 87 17.90 -1.61 -10.88
C GLY A 87 17.53 -3.04 -11.27
N GLU A 88 17.84 -4.04 -10.44
CA GLU A 88 17.50 -5.45 -10.65
C GLU A 88 16.14 -5.85 -10.03
N ALA A 89 15.40 -4.90 -9.46
CA ALA A 89 14.14 -5.19 -8.76
C ALA A 89 12.97 -5.57 -9.68
N GLY A 90 13.12 -5.47 -11.00
CA GLY A 90 12.05 -5.58 -11.99
C GLY A 90 11.19 -6.84 -11.85
N GLU A 91 11.79 -8.03 -11.72
CA GLU A 91 11.03 -9.27 -11.56
C GLU A 91 10.20 -9.29 -10.26
N SER A 92 10.76 -8.79 -9.15
CA SER A 92 10.05 -8.71 -7.87
C SER A 92 8.92 -7.68 -7.91
N MET A 93 9.11 -6.60 -8.65
CA MET A 93 8.09 -5.58 -8.86
C MET A 93 6.94 -6.13 -9.69
N THR A 94 7.24 -6.79 -10.82
CA THR A 94 6.24 -7.48 -11.65
C THR A 94 5.44 -8.50 -10.84
N ARG A 95 6.12 -9.30 -10.00
CA ARG A 95 5.44 -10.27 -9.13
C ARG A 95 4.56 -9.61 -8.07
N PHE A 96 4.99 -8.49 -7.49
CA PHE A 96 4.20 -7.75 -6.52
C PHE A 96 2.94 -7.15 -7.16
N LEU A 97 3.09 -6.47 -8.29
CA LEU A 97 1.97 -5.86 -9.01
C LEU A 97 0.99 -6.94 -9.50
N GLY A 98 1.52 -8.01 -10.12
CA GLY A 98 0.73 -9.17 -10.58
C GLY A 98 0.13 -10.05 -9.48
N SER A 99 0.27 -9.67 -8.20
CA SER A 99 -0.40 -10.37 -7.09
C SER A 99 -1.90 -10.02 -6.96
N GLY A 100 -2.38 -9.05 -7.75
CA GLY A 100 -3.76 -8.58 -7.76
C GLY A 100 -3.95 -7.23 -7.06
N VAL A 101 -2.90 -6.43 -6.90
CA VAL A 101 -3.01 -5.11 -6.23
C VAL A 101 -3.97 -4.17 -6.96
N ALA A 102 -4.08 -4.30 -8.28
CA ALA A 102 -4.98 -3.52 -9.12
C ALA A 102 -6.46 -3.78 -8.82
N ALA A 103 -6.81 -4.88 -8.15
CA ALA A 103 -8.19 -5.15 -7.73
C ALA A 103 -8.73 -4.15 -6.70
N LEU A 104 -7.89 -3.30 -6.11
CA LEU A 104 -8.30 -2.15 -5.31
C LEU A 104 -8.93 -1.02 -6.14
N GLY A 105 -8.69 -0.97 -7.46
CA GLY A 105 -9.27 0.03 -8.37
C GLY A 105 -9.03 1.46 -7.88
N ASP A 106 -10.10 2.26 -7.82
CA ASP A 106 -10.06 3.66 -7.35
C ASP A 106 -9.62 3.81 -5.90
N LYS A 107 -9.69 2.73 -5.11
CA LYS A 107 -9.23 2.69 -3.73
C LYS A 107 -7.73 2.36 -3.62
N LEU A 108 -7.03 2.14 -4.73
CA LEU A 108 -5.57 2.06 -4.75
C LEU A 108 -4.99 3.48 -4.67
N GLY A 109 -4.49 3.82 -3.49
CA GLY A 109 -3.69 5.01 -3.23
C GLY A 109 -2.23 4.81 -3.65
N PRO A 110 -1.28 5.46 -2.97
CA PRO A 110 0.13 5.30 -3.29
C PRO A 110 0.69 3.93 -2.87
N ILE A 111 1.60 3.40 -3.68
CA ILE A 111 2.51 2.33 -3.29
C ILE A 111 3.75 3.00 -2.70
N LEU A 112 4.01 2.72 -1.43
CA LEU A 112 5.17 3.21 -0.69
C LEU A 112 6.37 2.27 -0.87
N TRP A 113 7.41 2.74 -1.54
CA TRP A 113 8.69 2.07 -1.68
C TRP A 113 9.64 2.61 -0.61
N GLN A 114 9.56 2.02 0.59
CA GLN A 114 10.45 2.37 1.69
C GLN A 114 11.75 1.56 1.61
N PHE A 115 12.89 2.24 1.60
CA PHE A 115 14.23 1.64 1.56
C PHE A 115 14.79 1.44 2.97
N ALA A 116 15.72 0.49 3.11
CA ALA A 116 16.40 0.30 4.38
C ALA A 116 17.25 1.55 4.72
N PRO A 117 17.30 1.99 6.00
CA PRO A 117 18.09 3.15 6.41
C PRO A 117 19.60 2.97 6.18
N THR A 118 20.05 1.72 6.00
CA THR A 118 21.44 1.37 5.70
C THR A 118 21.78 1.38 4.22
N LYS A 119 20.78 1.52 3.32
CA LYS A 119 21.00 1.57 1.87
C LYS A 119 21.64 2.92 1.54
N LYS A 120 22.90 2.88 1.09
CA LYS A 120 23.58 4.06 0.59
C LYS A 120 22.90 4.53 -0.71
N PHE A 121 22.61 5.82 -0.78
CA PHE A 121 22.10 6.44 -2.01
C PHE A 121 23.18 6.40 -3.10
N ASP A 122 22.80 5.84 -4.23
CA ASP A 122 23.57 5.79 -5.48
C ASP A 122 22.63 6.33 -6.57
N PRO A 123 22.93 7.49 -7.19
CA PRO A 123 22.05 8.11 -8.17
C PRO A 123 21.72 7.21 -9.37
N ASP A 124 22.69 6.44 -9.87
CA ASP A 124 22.52 5.63 -11.08
C ASP A 124 21.66 4.40 -10.76
N ASP A 125 21.89 3.75 -9.62
CA ASP A 125 21.08 2.62 -9.14
C ASP A 125 19.65 3.06 -8.82
N PHE A 126 19.49 4.25 -8.22
CA PHE A 126 18.18 4.80 -7.88
C PHE A 126 17.41 5.26 -9.14
N GLU A 127 18.08 5.89 -10.11
CA GLU A 127 17.46 6.21 -11.40
C GLU A 127 17.00 4.95 -12.13
N ALA A 128 17.83 3.89 -12.12
CA ALA A 128 17.46 2.59 -12.68
C ALA A 128 16.20 2.02 -12.00
N PHE A 129 16.07 2.15 -10.67
CA PHE A 129 14.87 1.78 -9.94
C PHE A 129 13.64 2.59 -10.37
N LEU A 130 13.76 3.92 -10.46
CA LEU A 130 12.65 4.79 -10.87
C LEU A 130 12.14 4.43 -12.28
N LYS A 131 13.02 4.05 -13.19
CA LYS A 131 12.66 3.57 -14.54
C LYS A 131 11.86 2.26 -14.55
N LEU A 132 11.90 1.48 -13.47
CA LEU A 132 11.09 0.26 -13.33
C LEU A 132 9.65 0.55 -12.92
N LEU A 133 9.36 1.73 -12.33
CA LEU A 133 8.05 2.06 -11.79
C LEU A 133 7.04 2.30 -12.92
N PRO A 134 6.02 1.45 -13.09
CA PRO A 134 5.08 1.59 -14.18
C PRO A 134 3.98 2.61 -13.84
N GLU A 135 3.56 3.42 -14.81
CA GLU A 135 2.47 4.40 -14.61
C GLU A 135 1.11 3.73 -14.38
N LYS A 136 0.92 2.49 -14.84
CA LYS A 136 -0.33 1.74 -14.72
C LYS A 136 -0.11 0.24 -14.67
N HIS A 137 -1.04 -0.48 -14.06
CA HIS A 137 -1.10 -1.95 -14.04
C HIS A 137 -2.55 -2.41 -14.11
N ASP A 138 -2.87 -3.35 -15.01
CA ASP A 138 -4.23 -3.85 -15.26
C ASP A 138 -5.30 -2.75 -15.41
N GLY A 139 -4.94 -1.66 -16.10
CA GLY A 139 -5.82 -0.51 -16.34
C GLY A 139 -5.92 0.49 -15.19
N VAL A 140 -5.36 0.20 -14.02
CA VAL A 140 -5.33 1.11 -12.86
C VAL A 140 -4.07 1.96 -12.88
N ALA A 141 -4.22 3.28 -12.77
CA ALA A 141 -3.10 4.20 -12.64
C ALA A 141 -2.39 4.01 -11.29
N LEU A 142 -1.07 3.89 -11.30
CA LEU A 142 -0.28 3.73 -10.10
C LEU A 142 0.28 5.07 -9.64
N ARG A 143 0.30 5.25 -8.32
CA ARG A 143 0.95 6.38 -7.66
C ARG A 143 2.08 5.82 -6.82
N HIS A 144 3.28 6.37 -6.95
CA HIS A 144 4.45 5.89 -6.23
C HIS A 144 4.94 6.95 -5.25
N ALA A 145 5.23 6.50 -4.02
CA ALA A 145 5.97 7.26 -3.04
C ALA A 145 7.28 6.52 -2.76
N VAL A 146 8.39 7.24 -2.68
CA VAL A 146 9.71 6.71 -2.32
C VAL A 146 10.14 7.34 -1.01
N GLU A 147 10.60 6.51 -0.07
CA GLU A 147 11.03 6.92 1.28
C GLU A 147 12.35 6.26 1.68
#